data_AF-A0A3R7HR96-F1
#
_entry.id   AF-A0A3R7HR96-F1
#
_cell.length_a   1.000
_cell.length_b   1.000
_cell.length_c   1.000
_cell.angle_alpha   90.00
_cell.angle_beta   90.00
_cell.angle_gamma   90.00
#
_symmetry.space_group_name_H-M   'P 1'
#
loop_
_entity.id
_entity.type
_entity.pdbx_description
1 polymer ?
#
loop_
_entity_poly.entity_id
_entity_poly.type
_entity_poly.pdbx_seq_one_letter_code
_entity_poly.pdbx_strand_id
1 'polypeptide(L)'
;MPLLLGHVSGQLLDAAMRFGKIRIEHPTIYVKSPYALMLPKNLVPAEHASLADYTRFDGTVVLFNGFGKNTVISFPDAGAVRTVRIPNEYIIVE
;
A
#
# COMPACT_ATOMS: atom_id res chain seq x y z
N MET A 1 -27.83 -9.32 24.51
CA MET A 1 -26.88 -9.88 23.53
C MET A 1 -26.50 -8.81 22.49
N PRO A 2 -25.53 -7.91 22.76
CA PRO A 2 -25.12 -6.87 21.83
C PRO A 2 -23.91 -7.35 21.02
N LEU A 3 -24.13 -8.21 20.02
CA LEU A 3 -23.08 -8.67 19.09
C LEU A 3 -23.49 -8.56 17.61
N LEU A 4 -24.70 -8.08 17.31
CA LEU A 4 -25.21 -7.98 15.95
C LEU A 4 -24.84 -6.65 15.25
N LEU A 5 -24.50 -5.61 16.01
CA LEU A 5 -24.14 -4.28 15.48
C LEU A 5 -22.67 -4.16 15.01
N GLY A 6 -21.80 -5.10 15.38
CA GLY A 6 -20.36 -5.04 15.05
C GLY A 6 -20.03 -5.41 13.59
N HIS A 7 -20.87 -6.22 12.93
CA HIS A 7 -20.59 -6.67 11.56
C HIS A 7 -20.94 -5.62 10.51
N VAL A 8 -22.07 -4.91 10.67
CA VAL A 8 -22.55 -3.93 9.68
C VAL A 8 -21.69 -2.67 9.69
N SER A 9 -21.19 -2.24 10.85
CA SER A 9 -20.34 -1.05 10.98
C SER A 9 -18.95 -1.26 10.35
N GLY A 10 -18.35 -2.45 10.52
CA GLY A 10 -17.07 -2.79 9.91
C GLY A 10 -17.12 -2.79 8.38
N GLN A 11 -18.21 -3.33 7.80
CA GLN A 11 -18.41 -3.33 6.35
C GLN A 11 -18.61 -1.91 5.80
N LEU A 12 -19.37 -1.07 6.49
CA LEU A 12 -19.56 0.33 6.10
C LEU A 12 -18.26 1.13 6.18
N LEU A 13 -17.45 0.92 7.22
CA LEU A 13 -16.15 1.55 7.35
C LEU A 13 -15.19 1.12 6.24
N ASP A 14 -15.09 -0.17 5.93
CA ASP A 14 -14.26 -0.67 4.83
C ASP A 14 -14.75 -0.12 3.48
N ALA A 15 -16.06 -0.10 3.25
CA ALA A 15 -16.66 0.49 2.05
C ALA A 15 -16.34 1.99 1.93
N ALA A 16 -16.44 2.76 3.02
CA ALA A 16 -16.11 4.18 3.04
C ALA A 16 -14.61 4.43 2.80
N MET A 17 -13.74 3.60 3.37
CA MET A 17 -12.28 3.69 3.14
C MET A 17 -11.90 3.40 1.69
N ARG A 18 -12.53 2.39 1.06
CA ARG A 18 -12.33 2.07 -0.36
C ARG A 18 -12.87 3.19 -1.25
N PHE A 19 -14.07 3.71 -0.95
CA PHE A 19 -14.69 4.80 -1.72
C PHE A 19 -13.88 6.08 -1.65
N GLY A 20 -13.33 6.41 -0.48
CA GLY A 20 -12.47 7.58 -0.28
C GLY A 20 -11.04 7.43 -0.83
N LYS A 21 -10.72 6.32 -1.53
CA LYS A 21 -9.35 5.95 -1.96
C LYS A 21 -8.32 5.97 -0.84
N ILE A 22 -8.76 5.77 0.41
CA ILE A 22 -7.90 5.72 1.59
C ILE A 22 -7.10 4.42 1.57
N ARG A 23 -7.77 3.31 1.20
CA ARG A 23 -7.18 2.00 0.97
C ARG A 23 -7.28 1.63 -0.51
N ILE A 24 -6.17 1.26 -1.12
CA ILE A 24 -6.08 0.89 -2.54
C ILE A 24 -5.55 -0.54 -2.61
N GLU A 25 -6.34 -1.42 -3.21
CA GLU A 25 -6.00 -2.82 -3.44
C GLU A 25 -5.25 -2.96 -4.76
N HIS A 26 -4.18 -3.76 -4.76
CA HIS A 26 -3.34 -4.03 -5.94
C HIS A 26 -2.86 -2.79 -6.73
N PRO A 27 -2.39 -1.70 -6.07
CA PRO A 27 -1.84 -0.56 -6.79
C PRO A 27 -0.52 -0.94 -7.47
N THR A 28 -0.19 -0.20 -8.51
CA THR A 28 1.20 -0.07 -8.95
C THR A 28 1.82 1.04 -8.13
N ILE A 29 2.92 0.74 -7.42
CA ILE A 29 3.65 1.77 -6.68
C ILE A 29 5.05 1.95 -7.24
N TYR A 30 5.52 3.19 -7.24
CA TYR A 30 6.89 3.53 -7.56
C TYR A 30 7.53 4.09 -6.30
N VAL A 31 8.63 3.49 -5.86
CA VAL A 31 9.31 3.88 -4.61
C VAL A 31 10.73 4.33 -4.91
N LYS A 32 11.11 5.49 -4.38
CA LYS A 32 12.46 6.05 -4.49
C LYS A 32 13.40 5.51 -3.41
N SER A 33 14.69 5.42 -3.70
CA SER A 33 15.74 5.10 -2.73
C SER A 33 15.76 6.12 -1.56
N PRO A 34 16.09 5.71 -0.31
CA PRO A 34 16.50 4.37 0.12
C PRO A 34 15.33 3.43 0.44
N TYR A 35 14.08 3.91 0.42
CA TYR A 35 12.91 3.13 0.84
C TYR A 35 12.62 1.93 -0.06
N ALA A 36 12.97 2.01 -1.35
CA ALA A 36 12.88 0.89 -2.27
C ALA A 36 13.65 -0.35 -1.79
N LEU A 37 14.74 -0.17 -1.04
CA LEU A 37 15.56 -1.27 -0.50
C LEU A 37 14.85 -2.06 0.61
N MET A 38 13.78 -1.51 1.18
CA MET A 38 12.99 -2.15 2.23
C MET A 38 11.94 -3.12 1.67
N LEU A 39 11.67 -3.05 0.36
CA LEU A 39 10.70 -3.89 -0.32
C LEU A 39 11.41 -5.09 -0.97
N PRO A 40 10.77 -6.26 -0.97
CA PRO A 40 11.38 -7.46 -1.49
C PRO A 40 11.40 -7.43 -3.03
N LYS A 41 12.52 -7.85 -3.62
CA LYS A 41 12.77 -7.76 -5.07
C LYS A 41 11.83 -8.62 -5.92
N ASN A 42 11.19 -9.63 -5.34
CA ASN A 42 10.22 -10.48 -6.03
C ASN A 42 8.92 -9.74 -6.36
N LEU A 43 8.67 -8.57 -5.78
CA LEU A 43 7.55 -7.70 -6.12
C LEU A 43 7.86 -6.76 -7.29
N VAL A 44 9.11 -6.71 -7.75
CA VAL A 44 9.50 -5.93 -8.93
C VAL A 44 9.07 -6.72 -10.17
N PRO A 45 8.20 -6.15 -11.03
CA PRO A 45 7.79 -6.84 -12.25
C PRO A 45 8.98 -6.98 -13.22
N ALA A 46 8.95 -8.05 -14.03
CA ALA A 46 10.01 -8.32 -15.00
C ALA A 46 10.10 -7.25 -16.12
N GLU A 47 8.99 -6.56 -16.38
CA GLU A 47 8.85 -5.52 -17.39
C GLU A 47 8.73 -4.14 -16.74
N HIS A 48 9.46 -3.15 -17.28
CA HIS A 48 9.40 -1.75 -16.82
C HIS A 48 9.66 -1.57 -15.30
N ALA A 49 10.71 -2.22 -14.79
CA ALA A 49 11.06 -2.23 -13.36
C ALA A 49 11.40 -0.85 -12.76
N SER A 50 11.62 0.19 -13.57
CA SER A 50 12.06 1.50 -13.08
C SER A 50 11.54 2.67 -13.90
N LEU A 51 11.15 3.73 -13.20
CA LEU A 51 10.88 5.06 -13.75
C LEU A 51 11.91 6.03 -13.15
N ALA A 52 12.93 6.42 -13.92
CA ALA A 52 14.03 7.27 -13.44
C ALA A 52 14.64 6.75 -12.11
N ASP A 53 14.52 7.52 -11.01
CA ASP A 53 15.04 7.19 -9.67
C ASP A 53 14.10 6.29 -8.84
N TYR A 54 12.98 5.85 -9.41
CA TYR A 54 11.98 5.03 -8.73
C TYR A 54 12.02 3.59 -9.22
N THR A 55 11.87 2.66 -8.29
CA THR A 55 11.64 1.24 -8.59
C THR A 55 10.15 0.93 -8.53
N ARG A 56 9.64 0.24 -9.55
CA ARG A 56 8.25 -0.20 -9.61
C ARG A 56 8.05 -1.46 -8.76
N PHE A 57 6.96 -1.51 -8.01
CA PHE A 57 6.52 -2.68 -7.25
C PHE A 57 5.04 -2.93 -7.48
N ASP A 58 4.73 -4.20 -7.78
CA ASP A 58 3.37 -4.71 -7.92
C ASP A 58 3.08 -5.70 -6.77
N GLY A 59 1.81 -6.00 -6.49
CA GLY A 59 1.45 -6.95 -5.43
C GLY A 59 1.51 -6.38 -4.00
N THR A 60 1.43 -5.06 -3.87
CA THR A 60 1.30 -4.36 -2.57
C THR A 60 -0.17 -4.04 -2.28
N VAL A 61 -0.45 -3.53 -1.09
CA VAL A 61 -1.71 -2.87 -0.72
C VAL A 61 -1.35 -1.54 -0.09
N VAL A 62 -1.94 -0.45 -0.57
CA VAL A 62 -1.81 0.86 0.09
C VAL A 62 -2.92 0.94 1.14
N LEU A 63 -2.53 0.94 2.41
CA LEU A 63 -3.46 0.96 3.54
C LEU A 63 -3.96 2.37 3.86
N PHE A 64 -3.14 3.37 3.56
CA PHE A 64 -3.43 4.76 3.84
C PHE A 64 -2.64 5.68 2.90
N ASN A 65 -3.36 6.49 2.13
CA ASN A 65 -2.80 7.50 1.21
C ASN A 65 -3.60 8.82 1.34
N GLY A 66 -2.95 9.95 1.02
CA GLY A 66 -3.61 11.25 0.86
C GLY A 66 -3.75 12.10 2.13
N PHE A 67 -3.40 11.58 3.30
CA PHE A 67 -3.43 12.35 4.56
C PHE A 67 -2.09 12.28 5.30
N GLY A 68 -1.66 13.42 5.86
CA GLY A 68 -0.37 13.51 6.55
C GLY A 68 0.83 13.53 5.59
N LYS A 69 2.00 13.11 6.09
CA LYS A 69 3.28 13.17 5.36
C LYS A 69 3.74 11.81 4.83
N ASN A 70 2.99 10.75 5.09
CA ASN A 70 3.41 9.38 4.80
C ASN A 70 2.26 8.57 4.20
N THR A 71 2.64 7.69 3.27
CA THR A 71 1.80 6.63 2.74
C THR A 71 2.17 5.34 3.45
N VAL A 72 1.16 4.57 3.85
CA VAL A 72 1.35 3.28 4.51
C VAL A 72 1.04 2.17 3.53
N ILE A 73 1.99 1.29 3.30
CA ILE A 73 1.83 0.13 2.42
C ILE A 73 2.01 -1.17 3.18
N SER A 74 1.34 -2.23 2.74
CA SER A 74 1.61 -3.59 3.16
C SER A 74 1.89 -4.51 1.97
N PHE A 75 2.66 -5.57 2.22
CA PHE A 75 3.08 -6.52 1.20
C PHE A 75 3.45 -7.87 1.82
N PRO A 76 3.36 -8.98 1.05
CA PRO A 76 3.86 -10.27 1.51
C PRO A 76 5.39 -10.29 1.52
N ASP A 77 5.98 -10.81 2.59
CA ASP A 77 7.43 -11.01 2.73
C ASP A 77 7.70 -12.24 3.60
N ALA A 78 8.47 -13.19 3.07
CA ALA A 78 8.87 -14.42 3.76
C ALA A 78 7.73 -15.19 4.48
N GLY A 79 6.52 -15.20 3.91
CA GLY A 79 5.35 -15.89 4.49
C GLY A 79 4.55 -15.09 5.52
N ALA A 80 4.92 -13.84 5.80
CA ALA A 80 4.16 -12.91 6.62
C ALA A 80 3.72 -11.68 5.80
N VAL A 81 2.77 -10.90 6.34
CA VAL A 81 2.42 -9.59 5.79
C VAL A 81 3.21 -8.54 6.57
N ARG A 82 4.03 -7.75 5.87
CA ARG A 82 4.77 -6.62 6.46
C ARG A 82 4.13 -5.31 6.07
N THR A 83 4.32 -4.31 6.91
CA THR A 83 3.83 -2.95 6.70
C THR A 83 4.98 -1.96 6.82
N VAL A 84 5.04 -0.98 5.92
CA VAL A 84 6.06 0.06 5.91
C VAL A 84 5.39 1.43 5.72
N ARG A 85 5.96 2.46 6.35
CA ARG A 85 5.57 3.86 6.15
C ARG A 85 6.61 4.52 5.25
N ILE A 86 6.17 5.09 4.14
CA ILE A 86 7.04 5.77 3.18
C ILE A 86 6.62 7.23 3.12
N PRO A 87 7.54 8.21 3.25
CA PRO A 87 7.18 9.62 3.10
C PRO A 87 6.64 9.90 1.69
N ASN A 88 5.66 10.79 1.58
CA ASN A 88 4.90 10.99 0.34
C ASN A 88 5.77 11.44 -0.83
N GLU A 89 6.88 12.12 -0.57
CA GLU A 89 7.84 12.55 -1.61
C GLU A 89 8.68 11.40 -2.18
N TYR A 90 8.66 10.21 -1.56
CA TYR A 90 9.39 9.01 -1.99
C TYR A 90 8.51 7.93 -2.61
N ILE A 91 7.20 8.16 -2.76
CA ILE A 91 6.27 7.18 -3.32
C ILE A 91 5.27 7.82 -4.27
N ILE A 92 5.04 7.15 -5.39
CA ILE A 92 3.96 7.44 -6.33
C ILE A 92 3.03 6.22 -6.30
N VAL A 93 1.72 6.46 -6.24
CA VAL A 93 0.68 5.43 -6.20
C VAL A 93 -0.23 5.63 -7.41
N GLU A 94 -0.34 4.59 -8.25
CA GLU A 94 -1.22 4.52 -9.43
C GLU A 94 -2.33 3.47 -9.25
#